data_AF-A0A2E6ENS4-F1
#
_entry.id   AF-A0A2E6ENS4-F1
#
_cell.length_a   1.000
_cell.length_b   1.000
_cell.length_c   1.000
_cell.angle_alpha   90.00
_cell.angle_beta   90.00
_cell.angle_gamma   90.00
#
_symmetry.space_group_name_H-M   'P 1'
#
loop_
_entity.id
_entity.type
_entity.pdbx_description
1 polymer ?
#
loop_
_entity_poly.entity_id
_entity_poly.type
_entity_poly.pdbx_seq_one_letter_code
_entity_poly.pdbx_strand_id
1 'polypeptide(L)'
;MSRAFIVAAVLLLMLGCGGPSADDFDGDGTVDSMDCAPADPAIYPGALEVCDDGIDNDCDSWADCQDNDCSVQPDQCPGGDDDDMAGDDDDSAGDDDDSAGDDDDSAGDDDDSAGDDDDSAGDDDDSAGDDDDSAGDDDDSATGISLPCQSRFFNTYDYLAVDASTFPTGAAPRTLVAWLKMGGNFNNATVFAYGPNQADQQFGLRVMSSWQWEVSGWSSTTNLNAPMTVTNDWVFAAVTYDGSELKLYQDGTVIASRSTTLNTWRTAVGGTIGIVPDWSSTFNDTQGWMVGWIHSVGLWNRALSLAEIESAMHNSYPSGPSSGLLGLWSMGEAGMDYSGNNNNATEFGGSQSSDAPAGLCDG
;
A
#
# COMPACT_ATOMS: atom_id res chain seq x y z
N MET A 1 49.01 -52.45 36.53
CA MET A 1 47.81 -52.06 35.76
C MET A 1 47.73 -50.54 35.83
N SER A 2 47.79 -49.91 34.65
CA SER A 2 47.85 -48.47 34.43
C SER A 2 46.58 -47.77 34.90
N ARG A 3 46.68 -46.59 35.54
CA ARG A 3 45.57 -45.64 35.65
C ARG A 3 46.07 -44.23 35.38
N ALA A 4 45.44 -43.64 34.37
CA ALA A 4 45.79 -42.41 33.70
C ALA A 4 45.25 -41.16 34.41
N PHE A 5 45.94 -40.05 34.14
CA PHE A 5 45.54 -38.65 34.29
C PHE A 5 44.15 -38.35 33.72
N ILE A 6 43.38 -37.46 34.36
CA ILE A 6 42.68 -36.32 33.71
C ILE A 6 42.64 -35.14 34.70
N VAL A 7 43.09 -33.99 34.20
CA VAL A 7 43.17 -32.67 34.84
C VAL A 7 41.79 -32.03 34.88
N ALA A 8 41.38 -31.48 36.02
CA ALA A 8 40.18 -30.67 36.14
C ALA A 8 40.44 -29.26 35.57
N ALA A 9 39.80 -28.94 34.45
CA ALA A 9 39.73 -27.59 33.91
C ALA A 9 38.64 -26.82 34.67
N VAL A 10 39.05 -25.79 35.42
CA VAL A 10 38.16 -24.78 35.98
C VAL A 10 37.73 -23.88 34.82
N LEU A 11 36.50 -24.05 34.36
CA LEU A 11 35.86 -23.15 33.40
C LEU A 11 35.43 -21.88 34.17
N LEU A 12 36.29 -20.87 34.13
CA LEU A 12 35.99 -19.51 34.57
C LEU A 12 35.01 -18.92 33.55
N LEU A 13 33.73 -18.83 33.91
CA LEU A 13 32.76 -18.03 33.16
C LEU A 13 33.24 -16.57 33.19
N MET A 14 33.75 -16.10 32.07
CA MET A 14 33.92 -14.67 31.82
C MET A 14 32.52 -14.06 31.71
N LEU A 15 32.03 -13.45 32.80
CA LEU A 15 31.12 -12.32 32.66
C LEU A 15 31.93 -11.20 32.01
N GLY A 16 31.91 -11.16 30.67
CA GLY A 16 32.23 -9.98 29.90
C GLY A 16 31.05 -9.03 29.97
N CYS A 17 30.89 -8.34 31.10
CA CYS A 17 30.14 -7.09 31.10
C CYS A 17 31.10 -6.07 30.47
N GLY A 18 30.80 -5.65 29.24
CA GLY A 18 31.50 -4.54 28.60
C GLY A 18 31.37 -3.34 29.52
N GLY A 19 32.49 -2.78 29.96
CA GLY A 19 32.49 -1.48 30.63
C GLY A 19 32.04 -0.39 29.65
N PRO A 20 31.49 0.72 30.16
CA PRO A 20 31.01 1.82 29.33
C PRO A 20 32.13 2.24 28.39
N SER A 21 31.79 2.30 27.10
CA SER A 21 32.71 2.81 26.10
C SER A 21 33.02 4.28 26.45
N ALA A 22 34.20 4.79 26.09
CA ALA A 22 34.62 6.13 26.52
C ALA A 22 33.76 7.29 25.98
N ASP A 23 32.75 6.97 25.18
CA ASP A 23 31.84 7.87 24.47
C ASP A 23 30.35 7.53 24.75
N ASP A 24 30.07 6.84 25.86
CA ASP A 24 28.72 6.46 26.35
C ASP A 24 28.70 6.75 27.87
N PHE A 25 28.27 7.96 28.23
CA PHE A 25 28.49 8.56 29.55
C PHE A 25 27.59 7.99 30.63
N ASP A 26 26.38 7.55 30.31
CA ASP A 26 25.40 6.99 31.25
C ASP A 26 25.20 5.47 31.12
N GLY A 27 25.68 4.86 30.04
CA GLY A 27 25.82 3.41 29.91
C GLY A 27 24.57 2.69 29.40
N ASP A 28 23.68 3.37 28.67
CA ASP A 28 22.52 2.73 28.05
C ASP A 28 22.86 1.99 26.74
N GLY A 29 24.06 2.22 26.19
CA GLY A 29 24.55 1.58 24.98
C GLY A 29 24.50 2.45 23.73
N THR A 30 24.01 3.68 23.83
CA THR A 30 24.10 4.73 22.80
C THR A 30 25.37 5.56 23.03
N VAL A 31 25.96 6.06 21.94
CA VAL A 31 27.08 7.00 22.05
C VAL A 31 26.57 8.42 22.28
N ASP A 32 27.25 9.22 23.10
CA ASP A 32 26.90 10.60 23.47
C ASP A 32 26.60 11.53 22.28
N SER A 33 27.08 11.18 21.07
CA SER A 33 26.84 11.95 19.84
C SER A 33 25.49 11.68 19.16
N MET A 34 24.84 10.57 19.51
CA MET A 34 23.55 10.13 18.98
C MET A 34 22.46 10.13 20.05
N ASP A 35 22.84 10.36 21.29
CA ASP A 35 21.96 10.46 22.44
C ASP A 35 21.54 11.92 22.69
N CYS A 36 20.23 12.16 22.76
CA CYS A 36 19.66 13.48 23.05
C CYS A 36 19.80 13.87 24.53
N ALA A 37 20.02 12.91 25.43
CA ALA A 37 20.34 13.14 26.83
C ALA A 37 21.52 12.27 27.33
N PRO A 38 22.78 12.63 26.98
CA PRO A 38 24.01 11.89 27.32
C PRO A 38 24.38 11.76 28.81
N ALA A 39 23.44 11.96 29.72
CA ALA A 39 23.64 11.78 31.16
C ALA A 39 22.44 11.11 31.83
N ASP A 40 21.46 10.67 31.05
CA ASP A 40 20.25 10.01 31.52
C ASP A 40 20.03 8.70 30.74
N PRO A 41 20.37 7.53 31.33
CA PRO A 41 20.30 6.24 30.64
C PRO A 41 18.86 5.76 30.40
N ALA A 42 17.85 6.56 30.75
CA ALA A 42 16.45 6.33 30.44
C ALA A 42 16.01 7.01 29.14
N ILE A 43 16.83 7.90 28.57
CA ILE A 43 16.52 8.68 27.37
C ILE A 43 17.58 8.35 26.32
N TYR A 44 17.19 7.69 25.24
CA TYR A 44 18.10 7.29 24.16
C TYR A 44 17.32 6.93 22.90
N PRO A 45 17.97 6.93 21.70
CA PRO A 45 17.39 6.47 20.44
C PRO A 45 16.59 5.16 20.55
N GLY A 46 15.27 5.25 20.44
CA GLY A 46 14.34 4.13 20.53
C GLY A 46 14.05 3.64 21.95
N ALA A 47 14.21 4.48 22.97
CA ALA A 47 13.61 4.26 24.29
C ALA A 47 12.07 4.27 24.20
N LEU A 48 11.38 3.88 25.27
CA LEU A 48 9.93 3.98 25.32
C LEU A 48 9.54 5.39 25.76
N GLU A 49 8.71 6.06 24.96
CA GLU A 49 8.22 7.40 25.26
C GLU A 49 7.29 7.44 26.49
N VAL A 50 7.51 8.42 27.36
CA VAL A 50 6.66 8.74 28.51
C VAL A 50 5.76 9.89 28.11
N CYS A 51 4.51 9.56 27.80
CA CYS A 51 3.58 10.43 27.09
C CYS A 51 3.06 11.69 27.81
N ASP A 52 3.61 12.06 28.97
CA ASP A 52 3.10 13.16 29.81
C ASP A 52 4.17 13.94 30.59
N ASP A 53 5.46 13.78 30.25
CA ASP A 53 6.56 14.37 31.02
C ASP A 53 7.28 15.56 30.35
N GLY A 54 6.96 15.85 29.09
CA GLY A 54 7.54 16.97 28.33
C GLY A 54 8.89 16.68 27.71
N ILE A 55 9.33 15.42 27.67
CA ILE A 55 10.68 15.02 27.28
C ILE A 55 10.60 14.00 26.15
N ASP A 56 11.31 14.28 25.07
CA ASP A 56 11.64 13.31 24.01
C ASP A 56 12.55 12.23 24.61
N ASN A 57 11.97 11.11 25.03
CA ASN A 57 12.69 10.01 25.68
C ASN A 57 13.38 9.11 24.65
N ASP A 58 12.86 9.02 23.43
CA ASP A 58 13.36 8.13 22.40
C ASP A 58 14.28 8.81 21.35
N CYS A 59 14.50 10.11 21.49
CA CYS A 59 15.34 10.97 20.66
C CYS A 59 14.91 11.08 19.18
N ASP A 60 13.63 10.92 18.85
CA ASP A 60 13.11 11.03 17.48
C ASP A 60 12.66 12.45 17.08
N SER A 61 12.83 13.42 18.00
CA SER A 61 12.43 14.83 17.91
C SER A 61 10.95 15.14 18.14
N TRP A 62 10.17 14.15 18.57
CA TRP A 62 8.83 14.32 19.08
C TRP A 62 8.81 14.07 20.59
N ALA A 63 7.78 14.56 21.26
CA ALA A 63 7.64 14.38 22.70
C ALA A 63 6.16 14.27 23.05
N ASP A 64 5.85 13.46 24.05
CA ASP A 64 4.51 13.27 24.59
C ASP A 64 3.46 12.95 23.50
N CYS A 65 2.31 13.63 23.51
CA CYS A 65 1.21 13.44 22.57
C CYS A 65 1.47 13.93 21.14
N GLN A 66 2.63 14.53 20.89
CA GLN A 66 3.08 14.84 19.53
C GLN A 66 3.90 13.68 18.94
N ASP A 67 4.30 12.74 19.78
CA ASP A 67 5.00 11.52 19.41
C ASP A 67 4.00 10.42 19.04
N ASN A 68 4.30 9.72 17.94
CA ASN A 68 3.49 8.62 17.46
C ASN A 68 3.59 7.37 18.36
N ASP A 69 4.67 7.22 19.13
CA ASP A 69 4.87 6.12 20.07
C ASP A 69 3.91 6.18 21.27
N CYS A 70 3.30 7.34 21.49
CA CYS A 70 2.23 7.55 22.46
C CYS A 70 0.83 7.10 22.01
N SER A 71 0.68 6.64 20.75
CA SER A 71 -0.59 6.20 20.17
C SER A 71 -1.17 4.91 20.79
N VAL A 72 -0.42 4.20 21.63
CA VAL A 72 -0.85 2.96 22.32
C VAL A 72 -1.33 3.16 23.77
N GLN A 73 -1.35 4.40 24.28
CA GLN A 73 -1.86 4.75 25.62
C GLN A 73 -2.99 5.80 25.52
N PRO A 74 -4.24 5.40 25.21
CA PRO A 74 -5.37 6.33 25.04
C PRO A 74 -5.74 7.12 26.31
N ASP A 75 -5.22 6.73 27.48
CA ASP A 75 -5.45 7.41 28.76
C ASP A 75 -4.44 8.54 29.07
N GLN A 76 -3.36 8.70 28.27
CA GLN A 76 -2.30 9.69 28.54
C GLN A 76 -2.36 10.92 27.64
N CYS A 77 -3.10 10.85 26.54
CA CYS A 77 -3.34 11.96 25.62
C CYS A 77 -4.84 12.23 25.42
N PRO A 78 -5.55 12.76 26.43
CA PRO A 78 -6.90 13.24 26.23
C PRO A 78 -6.83 14.46 25.29
N GLY A 79 -7.31 14.27 24.06
CA GLY A 79 -7.28 15.28 23.00
C GLY A 79 -7.76 16.65 23.47
N GLY A 80 -7.04 17.68 23.01
CA GLY A 80 -7.42 19.08 23.16
C GLY A 80 -8.79 19.31 22.52
N ASP A 81 -9.75 19.67 23.37
CA ASP A 81 -10.94 20.41 22.97
C ASP A 81 -10.49 21.85 22.72
N ASP A 82 -10.34 22.22 21.44
CA ASP A 82 -10.04 23.57 20.97
C ASP A 82 -11.16 24.04 20.04
N ASP A 83 -12.29 24.41 20.64
CA ASP A 83 -12.93 25.72 20.48
C ASP A 83 -12.94 26.37 19.08
N ASP A 84 -13.95 26.09 18.26
CA ASP A 84 -14.44 27.04 17.24
C ASP A 84 -15.97 26.98 17.11
N MET A 85 -16.67 27.52 18.12
CA MET A 85 -18.06 27.96 18.01
C MET A 85 -18.11 29.48 18.24
N ALA A 86 -17.77 30.23 17.19
CA ALA A 86 -18.20 31.62 17.05
C ALA A 86 -19.49 31.64 16.22
N GLY A 87 -20.60 31.82 16.92
CA GLY A 87 -21.94 31.94 16.33
C GLY A 87 -22.96 32.33 17.38
N ASP A 88 -22.76 33.51 17.98
CA ASP A 88 -23.83 34.23 18.66
C ASP A 88 -24.96 34.47 17.65
N ASP A 89 -26.13 33.87 17.86
CA ASP A 89 -27.39 34.54 17.57
C ASP A 89 -28.44 34.16 18.63
N ASP A 90 -28.79 35.21 19.35
CA ASP A 90 -29.67 35.33 20.50
C ASP A 90 -31.12 35.25 20.03
N ASP A 91 -31.84 34.18 20.41
CA ASP A 91 -33.31 34.22 20.48
C ASP A 91 -33.79 33.45 21.71
N SER A 92 -33.83 34.20 22.82
CA SER A 92 -34.63 33.87 23.99
C SER A 92 -36.12 33.87 23.65
N ALA A 93 -36.83 32.77 23.90
CA ALA A 93 -38.07 32.72 24.68
C ALA A 93 -38.91 31.47 24.39
N GLY A 94 -39.43 30.88 25.46
CA GLY A 94 -40.77 30.29 25.46
C GLY A 94 -40.82 28.79 25.71
N ASP A 95 -40.92 28.46 27.00
CA ASP A 95 -41.68 27.28 27.45
C ASP A 95 -43.04 27.22 26.71
N ASP A 96 -43.49 26.03 26.32
CA ASP A 96 -44.78 25.52 26.79
C ASP A 96 -45.09 24.10 26.25
N ASP A 97 -45.68 23.37 27.19
CA ASP A 97 -46.22 22.03 27.20
C ASP A 97 -47.20 21.62 26.07
N ASP A 98 -47.38 20.30 26.01
CA ASP A 98 -48.62 19.57 25.73
C ASP A 98 -49.02 19.18 24.29
N SER A 99 -48.82 17.88 24.04
CA SER A 99 -49.89 16.87 23.90
C SER A 99 -51.06 17.12 22.92
N ALA A 100 -51.12 16.22 21.93
CA ALA A 100 -52.30 15.54 21.38
C ALA A 100 -53.39 16.36 20.67
N GLY A 101 -53.79 15.87 19.49
CA GLY A 101 -54.97 16.37 18.79
C GLY A 101 -55.18 15.72 17.42
N ASP A 102 -55.77 14.54 17.48
CA ASP A 102 -56.35 13.74 16.41
C ASP A 102 -57.24 14.48 15.37
N ASP A 103 -57.37 13.80 14.23
CA ASP A 103 -58.58 13.60 13.42
C ASP A 103 -58.88 14.44 12.15
N ASP A 104 -59.24 13.62 11.14
CA ASP A 104 -60.27 13.78 10.11
C ASP A 104 -59.92 14.40 8.74
N ASP A 105 -59.64 13.44 7.84
CA ASP A 105 -60.51 13.08 6.71
C ASP A 105 -60.85 14.11 5.61
N SER A 106 -60.25 13.81 4.46
CA SER A 106 -60.94 13.46 3.21
C SER A 106 -61.71 14.53 2.41
N ALA A 107 -61.21 14.67 1.18
CA ALA A 107 -61.93 14.85 -0.09
C ALA A 107 -62.49 16.24 -0.45
N GLY A 108 -61.97 16.75 -1.56
CA GLY A 108 -62.53 17.84 -2.34
C GLY A 108 -61.85 17.88 -3.71
N ASP A 109 -62.52 17.27 -4.69
CA ASP A 109 -62.15 17.22 -6.10
C ASP A 109 -62.23 18.60 -6.80
N ASP A 110 -61.73 18.61 -8.04
CA ASP A 110 -62.14 19.42 -9.20
C ASP A 110 -61.14 20.47 -9.73
N ASP A 111 -60.48 20.05 -10.83
CA ASP A 111 -60.40 20.71 -12.14
C ASP A 111 -60.38 22.25 -12.22
N ASP A 112 -59.32 22.82 -12.82
CA ASP A 112 -59.41 23.38 -14.17
C ASP A 112 -58.11 24.09 -14.63
N SER A 113 -57.50 23.51 -15.65
CA SER A 113 -57.05 24.12 -16.92
C SER A 113 -56.59 25.59 -16.98
N ALA A 114 -55.32 25.72 -17.37
CA ALA A 114 -54.77 26.56 -18.45
C ALA A 114 -54.88 28.10 -18.38
N GLY A 115 -53.70 28.74 -18.50
CA GLY A 115 -53.54 30.17 -18.78
C GLY A 115 -52.08 30.55 -19.03
N ASP A 116 -51.60 30.21 -20.23
CA ASP A 116 -50.91 31.07 -21.21
C ASP A 116 -49.96 32.20 -20.77
N ASP A 117 -48.71 32.03 -21.23
CA ASP A 117 -47.95 32.91 -22.13
C ASP A 117 -47.09 34.10 -21.60
N ASP A 118 -45.84 34.07 -22.11
CA ASP A 118 -44.92 35.17 -22.48
C ASP A 118 -44.23 35.99 -21.36
N ASP A 119 -42.92 36.29 -21.36
CA ASP A 119 -41.95 36.37 -22.46
C ASP A 119 -40.48 36.45 -21.93
N SER A 120 -39.60 35.65 -22.53
CA SER A 120 -38.25 35.97 -23.08
C SER A 120 -37.25 36.90 -22.35
N ALA A 121 -36.07 36.36 -21.92
CA ALA A 121 -34.73 36.59 -22.54
C ALA A 121 -33.52 36.40 -21.58
N GLY A 122 -32.47 35.70 -22.06
CA GLY A 122 -31.11 35.60 -21.50
C GLY A 122 -30.71 34.16 -21.17
N ASP A 123 -30.20 33.38 -22.13
CA ASP A 123 -28.76 33.21 -22.44
C ASP A 123 -27.95 32.74 -21.22
N ASP A 124 -27.65 31.43 -21.13
CA ASP A 124 -26.29 30.88 -21.17
C ASP A 124 -26.29 29.37 -20.83
N ASP A 125 -25.66 28.60 -21.72
CA ASP A 125 -25.22 27.21 -21.51
C ASP A 125 -24.29 27.16 -20.28
N ASP A 126 -24.48 26.17 -19.41
CA ASP A 126 -23.48 25.14 -19.12
C ASP A 126 -23.85 24.33 -17.87
N SER A 127 -23.75 23.02 -18.03
CA SER A 127 -23.88 22.01 -16.97
C SER A 127 -22.89 22.25 -15.83
N ALA A 128 -23.39 22.32 -14.61
CA ALA A 128 -22.63 22.09 -13.38
C ALA A 128 -23.53 21.20 -12.51
N GLY A 129 -23.11 20.04 -12.02
CA GLY A 129 -21.79 19.61 -11.62
C GLY A 129 -22.03 18.92 -10.29
N ASP A 130 -21.92 17.59 -10.29
CA ASP A 130 -22.06 16.75 -9.11
C ASP A 130 -20.83 16.98 -8.21
N ASP A 131 -21.05 17.43 -6.97
CA ASP A 131 -20.00 17.50 -5.96
C ASP A 131 -20.23 16.37 -4.94
N ASP A 132 -19.65 15.20 -5.26
CA ASP A 132 -19.38 14.12 -4.31
C ASP A 132 -18.15 14.51 -3.48
N ASP A 133 -18.35 14.84 -2.20
CA ASP A 133 -17.28 15.13 -1.25
C ASP A 133 -16.50 13.84 -0.91
N SER A 134 -15.45 13.56 -1.66
CA SER A 134 -14.37 12.65 -1.22
C SER A 134 -13.28 13.48 -0.56
N ALA A 135 -13.18 13.36 0.76
CA ALA A 135 -12.05 13.85 1.53
C ALA A 135 -10.78 13.11 1.08
N GLY A 136 -10.00 13.74 0.21
CA GLY A 136 -8.58 13.46 0.06
C GLY A 136 -7.85 14.36 1.04
N ASP A 137 -7.16 13.76 2.02
CA ASP A 137 -6.21 14.49 2.84
C ASP A 137 -5.03 14.89 1.96
N ASP A 138 -4.96 16.18 1.65
CA ASP A 138 -3.82 16.83 1.04
C ASP A 138 -2.68 16.90 2.08
N ASP A 139 -1.84 15.87 2.16
CA ASP A 139 -0.50 16.01 2.78
C ASP A 139 0.60 15.98 1.71
N ASP A 140 0.85 17.18 1.20
CA ASP A 140 1.99 17.54 0.35
C ASP A 140 3.27 17.64 1.22
N SER A 141 3.78 16.49 1.70
CA SER A 141 5.16 16.38 2.20
C SER A 141 5.84 15.08 1.76
N ALA A 142 7.03 15.22 1.20
CA ALA A 142 7.62 14.23 0.30
C ALA A 142 8.46 13.15 1.02
N THR A 143 7.88 12.05 1.49
CA THR A 143 8.64 10.81 1.86
C THR A 143 7.80 9.51 1.82
N GLY A 144 7.09 9.21 0.74
CA GLY A 144 6.57 7.87 0.45
C GLY A 144 5.37 7.37 1.29
N ILE A 145 4.69 6.33 0.80
CA ILE A 145 3.55 5.67 1.48
C ILE A 145 4.05 4.39 2.17
N SER A 146 3.54 4.13 3.39
CA SER A 146 3.66 2.85 4.09
C SER A 146 2.35 2.06 4.02
N LEU A 147 2.43 0.74 3.83
CA LEU A 147 1.26 -0.13 3.73
C LEU A 147 1.05 -0.94 5.01
N PRO A 148 -0.21 -1.30 5.33
CA PRO A 148 -0.51 -2.11 6.50
C PRO A 148 0.04 -3.53 6.38
N CYS A 149 0.27 -4.13 7.55
CA CYS A 149 0.91 -5.43 7.71
C CYS A 149 0.00 -6.63 7.51
N GLN A 150 -0.64 -6.66 6.35
CA GLN A 150 -1.59 -7.70 5.99
C GLN A 150 -1.43 -8.05 4.51
N SER A 151 -1.79 -9.27 4.18
CA SER A 151 -1.77 -9.76 2.81
C SER A 151 -3.09 -10.42 2.45
N ARG A 152 -3.18 -10.86 1.20
CA ARG A 152 -4.28 -11.70 0.73
C ARG A 152 -3.74 -13.00 0.21
N PHE A 153 -4.38 -14.09 0.64
CA PHE A 153 -4.24 -15.39 0.03
C PHE A 153 -5.18 -15.50 -1.17
N PHE A 154 -4.62 -15.86 -2.32
CA PHE A 154 -5.31 -16.19 -3.56
C PHE A 154 -5.28 -17.70 -3.74
N ASN A 155 -6.44 -18.29 -4.01
CA ASN A 155 -6.61 -19.65 -4.48
C ASN A 155 -7.01 -19.66 -5.97
N THR A 156 -7.17 -20.87 -6.53
CA THR A 156 -7.73 -21.02 -7.87
C THR A 156 -9.12 -20.39 -7.91
N TYR A 157 -9.36 -19.43 -8.80
CA TYR A 157 -10.58 -18.62 -8.96
C TYR A 157 -10.58 -17.24 -8.26
N ASP A 158 -9.58 -16.94 -7.43
CA ASP A 158 -9.47 -15.63 -6.79
C ASP A 158 -8.70 -14.63 -7.67
N TYR A 159 -9.23 -13.42 -7.80
CA TYR A 159 -8.54 -12.32 -8.47
C TYR A 159 -9.11 -10.96 -8.07
N LEU A 160 -8.35 -9.91 -8.36
CA LEU A 160 -8.78 -8.52 -8.26
C LEU A 160 -8.76 -7.91 -9.67
N ALA A 161 -9.78 -7.12 -10.01
CA ALA A 161 -9.83 -6.33 -11.23
C ALA A 161 -9.55 -4.86 -10.92
N VAL A 162 -8.69 -4.21 -11.70
CA VAL A 162 -8.34 -2.79 -11.55
C VAL A 162 -8.68 -2.04 -12.82
N ASP A 163 -9.15 -0.79 -12.68
CA ASP A 163 -9.28 0.07 -13.86
C ASP A 163 -7.89 0.39 -14.41
N ALA A 164 -7.67 0.08 -15.68
CA ALA A 164 -6.43 0.33 -16.36
C ALA A 164 -6.49 1.57 -17.26
N SER A 165 -7.57 2.36 -17.23
CA SER A 165 -7.79 3.53 -18.09
C SER A 165 -6.61 4.51 -18.10
N THR A 166 -5.93 4.66 -16.96
CA THR A 166 -4.76 5.52 -16.74
C THR A 166 -3.41 4.84 -16.98
N PHE A 167 -3.38 3.51 -17.17
CA PHE A 167 -2.12 2.75 -17.24
C PHE A 167 -1.33 3.04 -18.53
N PRO A 168 0.02 3.01 -18.48
CA PRO A 168 0.86 3.43 -19.59
C PRO A 168 0.74 2.46 -20.79
N THR A 169 0.63 2.99 -22.01
CA THR A 169 0.54 2.22 -23.26
C THR A 169 1.81 2.35 -24.10
N GLY A 170 1.88 1.59 -25.21
CA GLY A 170 2.97 1.63 -26.18
C GLY A 170 4.32 1.45 -25.51
N ALA A 171 5.26 2.35 -25.85
CA ALA A 171 6.61 2.39 -25.29
C ALA A 171 6.77 3.39 -24.14
N ALA A 172 5.69 3.88 -23.50
CA ALA A 172 5.80 4.79 -22.35
C ALA A 172 6.62 4.15 -21.20
N PRO A 173 7.41 4.87 -20.41
CA PRO A 173 8.10 4.26 -19.29
C PRO A 173 7.09 3.77 -18.23
N ARG A 174 7.45 2.73 -17.46
CA ARG A 174 6.62 2.22 -16.36
C ARG A 174 7.40 1.36 -15.37
N THR A 175 6.88 1.23 -14.15
CA THR A 175 7.39 0.29 -13.14
C THR A 175 6.24 -0.47 -12.51
N LEU A 176 6.43 -1.77 -12.30
CA LEU A 176 5.57 -2.63 -11.52
C LEU A 176 6.37 -3.19 -10.35
N VAL A 177 5.84 -3.16 -9.14
CA VAL A 177 6.42 -3.86 -7.98
C VAL A 177 5.38 -4.75 -7.33
N ALA A 178 5.83 -5.82 -6.70
CA ALA A 178 4.96 -6.69 -5.91
C ALA A 178 5.73 -7.40 -4.79
N TRP A 179 5.11 -7.48 -3.62
CA TRP A 179 5.46 -8.46 -2.59
C TRP A 179 4.56 -9.67 -2.72
N LEU A 180 5.16 -10.85 -2.90
CA LEU A 180 4.42 -12.10 -3.04
C LEU A 180 5.12 -13.27 -2.36
N LYS A 181 4.34 -14.26 -1.96
CA LYS A 181 4.80 -15.54 -1.44
C LYS A 181 4.07 -16.66 -2.16
N MET A 182 4.82 -17.45 -2.90
CA MET A 182 4.27 -18.57 -3.69
C MET A 182 4.25 -19.84 -2.85
N GLY A 183 3.20 -20.65 -2.98
CA GLY A 183 3.10 -21.94 -2.30
C GLY A 183 2.41 -23.00 -3.15
N GLY A 184 2.79 -24.27 -2.93
CA GLY A 184 2.10 -25.42 -3.52
C GLY A 184 2.39 -25.65 -5.00
N ASN A 185 1.48 -26.39 -5.66
CA ASN A 185 1.53 -26.65 -7.09
C ASN A 185 0.64 -25.63 -7.80
N PHE A 186 1.21 -24.89 -8.73
CA PHE A 186 0.50 -23.98 -9.61
C PHE A 186 0.93 -24.22 -11.06
N ASN A 187 0.12 -23.77 -12.01
CA ASN A 187 0.49 -23.75 -13.42
C ASN A 187 1.37 -22.51 -13.67
N ASN A 188 1.04 -21.69 -14.67
CA ASN A 188 1.59 -20.36 -14.74
C ASN A 188 0.68 -19.45 -13.91
N ALA A 189 1.24 -18.74 -12.94
CA ALA A 189 0.55 -17.85 -12.02
C ALA A 189 0.82 -16.40 -12.40
N THR A 190 -0.23 -15.58 -12.46
CA THR A 190 -0.11 -14.15 -12.78
C THR A 190 -0.21 -13.34 -11.51
N VAL A 191 0.80 -12.52 -11.27
CA VAL A 191 0.81 -11.61 -10.12
C VAL A 191 -0.02 -10.39 -10.48
N PHE A 192 0.32 -9.76 -11.61
CA PHE A 192 -0.38 -8.61 -12.16
C PHE A 192 -0.23 -8.61 -13.68
N ALA A 193 -1.26 -8.16 -14.40
CA ALA A 193 -1.18 -7.91 -15.83
C ALA A 193 -2.22 -6.89 -16.30
N TYR A 194 -1.93 -6.21 -17.40
CA TYR A 194 -2.91 -5.48 -18.20
C TYR A 194 -2.58 -5.56 -19.69
N GLY A 195 -3.59 -5.28 -20.50
CA GLY A 195 -3.50 -5.38 -21.95
C GLY A 195 -3.89 -6.75 -22.51
N PRO A 196 -4.13 -6.82 -23.83
CA PRO A 196 -4.72 -8.00 -24.42
C PRO A 196 -3.72 -9.16 -24.50
N ASN A 197 -4.25 -10.38 -24.56
CA ASN A 197 -3.52 -11.62 -24.83
C ASN A 197 -3.11 -11.73 -26.32
N GLN A 198 -2.45 -10.69 -26.81
CA GLN A 198 -1.93 -10.59 -28.16
C GLN A 198 -0.43 -10.36 -28.11
N ALA A 199 0.29 -10.96 -29.06
CA ALA A 199 1.74 -10.86 -29.14
C ALA A 199 2.20 -9.39 -29.06
N ASP A 200 3.11 -9.14 -28.12
CA ASP A 200 3.77 -7.85 -27.84
C ASP A 200 2.86 -6.76 -27.24
N GLN A 201 1.62 -7.09 -26.86
CA GLN A 201 0.63 -6.09 -26.41
C GLN A 201 0.25 -6.17 -24.93
N GLN A 202 0.70 -7.20 -24.20
CA GLN A 202 0.52 -7.29 -22.76
C GLN A 202 1.67 -6.61 -22.01
N PHE A 203 1.42 -6.20 -20.77
CA PHE A 203 2.45 -5.99 -19.77
C PHE A 203 2.01 -6.63 -18.46
N GLY A 204 2.89 -7.40 -17.83
CA GLY A 204 2.58 -8.05 -16.57
C GLY A 204 3.73 -8.88 -16.02
N LEU A 205 3.56 -9.35 -14.79
CA LEU A 205 4.50 -10.22 -14.09
C LEU A 205 3.83 -11.57 -13.80
N ARG A 206 4.52 -12.64 -14.17
CA ARG A 206 4.09 -14.02 -13.96
C ARG A 206 5.18 -14.87 -13.32
N VAL A 207 4.76 -15.92 -12.64
CA VAL A 207 5.60 -17.04 -12.19
C VAL A 207 5.18 -18.27 -12.97
N MET A 208 6.09 -18.79 -13.79
CA MET A 208 5.87 -20.00 -14.58
C MET A 208 5.90 -21.24 -13.68
N SER A 209 5.23 -22.32 -14.08
CA SER A 209 5.25 -23.60 -13.33
C SER A 209 6.65 -24.21 -13.15
N SER A 210 7.61 -23.75 -13.96
CA SER A 210 9.04 -24.07 -13.86
C SER A 210 9.81 -23.22 -12.84
N TRP A 211 9.13 -22.42 -12.02
CA TRP A 211 9.74 -21.45 -11.09
C TRP A 211 10.64 -20.44 -11.81
N GLN A 212 10.15 -19.92 -12.93
CA GLN A 212 10.77 -18.83 -13.65
C GLN A 212 9.88 -17.60 -13.56
N TRP A 213 10.49 -16.46 -13.29
CA TRP A 213 9.86 -15.18 -13.55
C TRP A 213 9.65 -15.01 -15.04
N GLU A 214 8.53 -14.41 -15.39
CA GLU A 214 8.26 -13.93 -16.73
C GLU A 214 7.63 -12.54 -16.65
N VAL A 215 8.34 -11.55 -17.18
CA VAL A 215 7.70 -10.29 -17.59
C VAL A 215 7.02 -10.58 -18.92
N SER A 216 5.68 -10.57 -18.94
CA SER A 216 4.88 -11.00 -20.07
C SER A 216 4.58 -9.85 -21.02
N GLY A 217 5.06 -9.99 -22.26
CA GLY A 217 4.56 -9.30 -23.45
C GLY A 217 3.70 -10.19 -24.34
N TRP A 218 3.30 -11.38 -23.87
CA TRP A 218 2.58 -12.40 -24.64
C TRP A 218 3.31 -12.88 -25.93
N SER A 219 4.63 -12.73 -26.00
CA SER A 219 5.44 -13.15 -27.14
C SER A 219 6.89 -13.40 -26.72
N SER A 220 7.57 -14.35 -27.35
CA SER A 220 9.01 -14.59 -27.08
C SER A 220 9.91 -13.40 -27.46
N THR A 221 9.43 -12.49 -28.31
CA THR A 221 10.13 -11.25 -28.70
C THR A 221 10.14 -10.18 -27.62
N THR A 222 9.16 -10.17 -26.72
CA THR A 222 9.02 -9.15 -25.66
C THR A 222 9.06 -9.73 -24.25
N ASN A 223 8.87 -11.03 -24.08
CA ASN A 223 8.99 -11.67 -22.77
C ASN A 223 10.43 -11.57 -22.24
N LEU A 224 10.57 -11.30 -20.94
CA LEU A 224 11.82 -11.38 -20.21
C LEU A 224 11.69 -12.47 -19.15
N ASN A 225 12.51 -13.52 -19.26
CA ASN A 225 12.47 -14.65 -18.34
C ASN A 225 13.74 -14.70 -17.48
N ALA A 226 13.59 -15.07 -16.22
CA ALA A 226 14.70 -15.29 -15.30
C ALA A 226 14.35 -16.43 -14.32
N PRO A 227 15.33 -17.18 -13.80
CA PRO A 227 15.05 -18.09 -12.70
C PRO A 227 14.57 -17.29 -11.48
N MET A 228 13.52 -17.78 -10.81
CA MET A 228 13.11 -17.25 -9.51
C MET A 228 13.97 -17.91 -8.43
N THR A 229 14.58 -17.12 -7.56
CA THR A 229 15.22 -17.67 -6.36
C THR A 229 14.11 -17.96 -5.36
N VAL A 230 13.76 -19.24 -5.22
CA VAL A 230 12.68 -19.71 -4.34
C VAL A 230 13.14 -19.69 -2.90
N THR A 231 12.50 -18.89 -2.05
CA THR A 231 12.87 -18.70 -0.64
C THR A 231 11.97 -19.48 0.34
N ASN A 232 10.94 -20.20 -0.14
CA ASN A 232 9.82 -20.70 0.67
C ASN A 232 9.14 -19.61 1.53
N ASP A 233 9.39 -18.35 1.18
CA ASP A 233 8.95 -17.18 1.93
C ASP A 233 8.62 -16.04 0.95
N TRP A 234 8.34 -14.87 1.49
CA TRP A 234 8.11 -13.65 0.73
C TRP A 234 9.30 -13.29 -0.16
N VAL A 235 8.97 -12.78 -1.35
CA VAL A 235 9.91 -12.27 -2.34
C VAL A 235 9.39 -10.92 -2.83
N PHE A 236 10.30 -9.96 -2.96
CA PHE A 236 10.00 -8.69 -3.60
C PHE A 236 10.42 -8.75 -5.06
N ALA A 237 9.49 -8.49 -5.96
CA ALA A 237 9.76 -8.41 -7.39
C ALA A 237 9.51 -7.00 -7.90
N ALA A 238 10.41 -6.49 -8.74
CA ALA A 238 10.20 -5.23 -9.45
C ALA A 238 10.51 -5.40 -10.95
N VAL A 239 9.75 -4.71 -11.78
CA VAL A 239 9.93 -4.65 -13.23
C VAL A 239 9.97 -3.19 -13.64
N THR A 240 11.09 -2.72 -14.17
CA THR A 240 11.21 -1.35 -14.72
C THR A 240 11.30 -1.39 -16.23
N TYR A 241 10.64 -0.45 -16.90
CA TYR A 241 10.80 -0.17 -18.32
C TYR A 241 11.04 1.32 -18.53
N ASP A 242 12.17 1.68 -19.15
CA ASP A 242 12.53 3.08 -19.39
C ASP A 242 12.11 3.64 -20.76
N GLY A 243 11.38 2.85 -21.55
CA GLY A 243 11.06 3.15 -22.95
C GLY A 243 11.90 2.39 -23.97
N SER A 244 12.97 1.72 -23.52
CA SER A 244 13.91 0.99 -24.38
C SER A 244 14.48 -0.28 -23.76
N GLU A 245 14.52 -0.38 -22.44
CA GLU A 245 15.07 -1.53 -21.71
C GLU A 245 14.11 -1.98 -20.60
N LEU A 246 13.84 -3.29 -20.57
CA LEU A 246 13.22 -3.97 -19.43
C LEU A 246 14.29 -4.44 -18.46
N LYS A 247 14.05 -4.26 -17.16
CA LYS A 247 14.82 -4.91 -16.09
C LYS A 247 13.85 -5.58 -15.12
N LEU A 248 14.24 -6.77 -14.69
CA LEU A 248 13.56 -7.53 -13.65
C LEU A 248 14.49 -7.63 -12.44
N TYR A 249 13.96 -7.29 -11.28
CA TYR A 249 14.63 -7.33 -10.00
C TYR A 249 13.95 -8.37 -9.11
N GLN A 250 14.77 -9.05 -8.31
CA GLN A 250 14.29 -9.82 -7.17
C GLN A 250 15.08 -9.37 -5.94
N ASP A 251 14.38 -9.01 -4.87
CA ASP A 251 14.96 -8.60 -3.59
C ASP A 251 16.05 -7.51 -3.76
N GLY A 252 15.70 -6.46 -4.53
CA GLY A 252 16.59 -5.33 -4.86
C GLY A 252 17.67 -5.63 -5.92
N THR A 253 17.88 -6.89 -6.30
CA THR A 253 18.95 -7.26 -7.25
C THR A 253 18.43 -7.44 -8.67
N VAL A 254 19.08 -6.84 -9.66
CA VAL A 254 18.77 -7.10 -11.09
C VAL A 254 19.11 -8.56 -11.43
N ILE A 255 18.10 -9.34 -11.82
CA ILE A 255 18.25 -10.75 -12.21
C ILE A 255 18.15 -10.97 -13.72
N ALA A 256 17.55 -10.03 -14.46
CA ALA A 256 17.54 -10.05 -15.92
C ALA A 256 17.32 -8.65 -16.51
N SER A 257 17.82 -8.43 -17.73
CA SER A 257 17.49 -7.25 -18.53
C SER A 257 17.38 -7.59 -20.01
N ARG A 258 16.68 -6.73 -20.75
CA ARG A 258 16.52 -6.86 -22.21
C ARG A 258 16.21 -5.51 -22.85
N SER A 259 16.99 -5.14 -23.86
CA SER A 259 16.61 -4.05 -24.76
C SER A 259 15.46 -4.50 -25.66
N THR A 260 14.33 -3.80 -25.57
CA THR A 260 13.12 -4.09 -26.35
C THR A 260 12.20 -2.87 -26.40
N THR A 261 11.32 -2.84 -27.41
CA THR A 261 10.27 -1.81 -27.51
C THR A 261 8.92 -2.45 -27.20
N LEU A 262 8.29 -2.00 -26.11
CA LEU A 262 6.95 -2.45 -25.77
C LEU A 262 5.91 -1.77 -26.68
N ASN A 263 4.86 -2.50 -27.00
CA ASN A 263 3.69 -2.00 -27.73
C ASN A 263 2.42 -2.33 -26.94
N THR A 264 2.43 -2.06 -25.64
CA THR A 264 1.34 -2.45 -24.73
C THR A 264 0.04 -1.70 -25.07
N TRP A 265 -1.09 -2.40 -25.13
CA TRP A 265 -2.40 -1.78 -25.37
C TRP A 265 -3.25 -1.84 -24.11
N ARG A 266 -4.11 -0.84 -23.90
CA ARG A 266 -5.20 -0.93 -22.94
C ARG A 266 -6.39 -1.64 -23.57
N THR A 267 -7.13 -2.36 -22.76
CA THR A 267 -8.40 -2.97 -23.14
C THR A 267 -9.49 -2.46 -22.21
N ALA A 268 -10.75 -2.59 -22.63
CA ALA A 268 -11.89 -2.33 -21.77
C ALA A 268 -12.01 -3.34 -20.61
N VAL A 269 -11.19 -4.41 -20.61
CA VAL A 269 -11.16 -5.43 -19.55
C VAL A 269 -10.38 -4.93 -18.32
N GLY A 270 -9.61 -3.85 -18.45
CA GLY A 270 -8.80 -3.32 -17.35
C GLY A 270 -7.51 -4.10 -17.12
N GLY A 271 -7.01 -4.02 -15.89
CA GLY A 271 -5.91 -4.84 -15.38
C GLY A 271 -6.41 -5.84 -14.35
N THR A 272 -5.59 -6.84 -14.05
CA THR A 272 -5.93 -7.89 -13.08
C THR A 272 -4.74 -8.23 -12.18
N ILE A 273 -5.04 -8.57 -10.94
CA ILE A 273 -4.12 -9.13 -9.95
C ILE A 273 -4.59 -10.55 -9.62
N GLY A 274 -3.70 -11.54 -9.70
CA GLY A 274 -4.04 -12.97 -9.57
C GLY A 274 -4.55 -13.65 -10.86
N ILE A 275 -4.93 -12.81 -11.83
CA ILE A 275 -5.47 -13.04 -13.19
C ILE A 275 -4.55 -12.74 -14.39
N VAL A 276 -4.52 -13.53 -15.47
CA VAL A 276 -4.35 -12.95 -16.82
C VAL A 276 -5.63 -12.17 -17.22
N PRO A 277 -5.55 -10.98 -17.87
CA PRO A 277 -6.70 -10.18 -18.23
C PRO A 277 -7.38 -10.77 -19.48
N ASP A 278 -8.35 -11.65 -19.30
CA ASP A 278 -9.23 -12.15 -20.36
C ASP A 278 -10.62 -12.49 -19.80
N TRP A 279 -11.61 -11.64 -20.10
CA TRP A 279 -13.00 -11.85 -19.66
C TRP A 279 -13.78 -12.78 -20.61
N SER A 280 -13.17 -13.37 -21.64
CA SER A 280 -13.95 -14.25 -22.51
C SER A 280 -14.39 -15.49 -21.71
N SER A 281 -15.69 -15.77 -21.73
CA SER A 281 -16.34 -16.95 -21.13
C SER A 281 -15.88 -18.30 -21.72
N THR A 282 -14.80 -18.28 -22.50
CA THR A 282 -14.20 -19.39 -23.23
C THR A 282 -12.78 -19.72 -22.79
N PHE A 283 -12.16 -18.98 -21.87
CA PHE A 283 -10.91 -19.43 -21.27
C PHE A 283 -11.18 -20.46 -20.18
N ASN A 284 -10.67 -21.66 -20.45
CA ASN A 284 -10.56 -22.75 -19.50
C ASN A 284 -9.85 -22.21 -18.25
N ASP A 285 -10.48 -22.42 -17.09
CA ASP A 285 -10.06 -22.16 -15.71
C ASP A 285 -8.63 -22.55 -15.27
N THR A 286 -7.73 -22.83 -16.21
CA THR A 286 -6.52 -23.62 -15.95
C THR A 286 -5.22 -22.85 -16.21
N GLN A 287 -5.28 -21.61 -16.71
CA GLN A 287 -4.09 -20.84 -17.10
C GLN A 287 -4.09 -19.46 -16.43
N GLY A 288 -3.08 -19.19 -15.60
CA GLY A 288 -2.82 -17.83 -15.11
C GLY A 288 -3.21 -17.57 -13.67
N TRP A 289 -3.98 -18.45 -13.02
CA TRP A 289 -4.41 -18.25 -11.63
C TRP A 289 -3.24 -18.28 -10.67
N MET A 290 -3.18 -17.25 -9.84
CA MET A 290 -2.29 -17.21 -8.70
C MET A 290 -2.76 -18.19 -7.62
N VAL A 291 -1.80 -18.91 -7.03
CA VAL A 291 -2.00 -19.65 -5.79
C VAL A 291 -0.87 -19.27 -4.84
N GLY A 292 -1.20 -18.53 -3.79
CA GLY A 292 -0.22 -17.96 -2.88
C GLY A 292 -0.70 -16.66 -2.26
N TRP A 293 0.22 -15.93 -1.66
CA TRP A 293 -0.05 -14.66 -1.02
C TRP A 293 0.52 -13.51 -1.83
N ILE A 294 -0.21 -12.40 -1.88
CA ILE A 294 0.29 -11.11 -2.34
C ILE A 294 0.04 -10.13 -1.20
N HIS A 295 1.05 -9.35 -0.85
CA HIS A 295 0.96 -8.30 0.16
C HIS A 295 0.65 -6.96 -0.51
N SER A 296 1.38 -6.63 -1.57
CA SER A 296 1.19 -5.37 -2.26
C SER A 296 1.50 -5.48 -3.75
N VAL A 297 0.85 -4.64 -4.54
CA VAL A 297 1.16 -4.40 -5.96
C VAL A 297 1.18 -2.88 -6.17
N GLY A 298 2.24 -2.37 -6.79
CA GLY A 298 2.35 -0.95 -7.14
C GLY A 298 2.66 -0.75 -8.61
N LEU A 299 2.10 0.29 -9.23
CA LEU A 299 2.33 0.64 -10.63
C LEU A 299 2.66 2.13 -10.77
N TRP A 300 3.75 2.45 -11.48
CA TRP A 300 4.17 3.82 -11.80
C TRP A 300 4.24 4.02 -13.32
N ASN A 301 4.02 5.25 -13.78
CA ASN A 301 4.15 5.70 -15.17
C ASN A 301 5.58 6.11 -15.57
N ARG A 302 6.59 5.72 -14.77
CA ARG A 302 8.01 5.93 -15.03
C ARG A 302 8.84 4.74 -14.57
N ALA A 303 10.09 4.69 -15.02
CA ALA A 303 11.07 3.77 -14.46
C ALA A 303 11.55 4.28 -13.09
N LEU A 304 11.40 3.47 -12.04
CA LEU A 304 11.99 3.74 -10.74
C LEU A 304 13.51 3.47 -10.77
N SER A 305 14.24 4.22 -9.96
CA SER A 305 15.65 3.98 -9.67
C SER A 305 15.84 2.80 -8.71
N LEU A 306 17.07 2.28 -8.60
CA LEU A 306 17.37 1.21 -7.65
C LEU A 306 17.09 1.62 -6.20
N ALA A 307 17.45 2.85 -5.81
CA ALA A 307 17.19 3.35 -4.47
C ALA A 307 15.68 3.40 -4.15
N GLU A 308 14.86 3.82 -5.11
CA GLU A 308 13.39 3.81 -4.96
C GLU A 308 12.81 2.39 -4.88
N ILE A 309 13.39 1.43 -5.60
CA ILE A 309 13.02 0.01 -5.51
C ILE A 309 13.41 -0.55 -4.13
N GLU A 310 14.59 -0.20 -3.63
CA GLU A 310 15.04 -0.58 -2.28
C GLU A 310 14.15 0.05 -1.20
N SER A 311 13.74 1.30 -1.32
CA SER A 311 12.77 1.93 -0.42
C SER A 311 11.40 1.22 -0.46
N ALA A 312 10.87 0.97 -1.66
CA ALA A 312 9.58 0.27 -1.83
C ALA A 312 9.61 -1.16 -1.28
N MET A 313 10.78 -1.81 -1.31
CA MET A 313 10.99 -3.12 -0.70
C MET A 313 10.90 -3.05 0.82
N HIS A 314 11.26 -1.94 1.45
CA HIS A 314 11.19 -1.73 2.92
C HIS A 314 10.00 -0.86 3.32
N ASN A 315 8.84 -1.08 2.69
CA ASN A 315 7.58 -0.38 2.98
C ASN A 315 7.57 1.15 2.79
N SER A 316 8.47 1.70 1.98
CA SER A 316 8.51 3.14 1.69
C SER A 316 8.32 3.39 0.19
N TYR A 317 7.06 3.47 -0.25
CA TYR A 317 6.71 3.56 -1.68
C TYR A 317 6.76 5.00 -2.19
N PRO A 318 7.50 5.33 -3.27
CA PRO A 318 7.54 6.68 -3.82
C PRO A 318 6.14 7.20 -4.21
N SER A 319 5.73 8.31 -3.59
CA SER A 319 4.39 8.90 -3.68
C SER A 319 4.42 10.43 -3.91
N GLY A 320 3.25 11.04 -4.07
CA GLY A 320 3.08 12.47 -4.36
C GLY A 320 2.98 12.80 -5.86
N PRO A 321 2.66 14.07 -6.21
CA PRO A 321 2.25 14.44 -7.58
C PRO A 321 3.30 14.16 -8.66
N SER A 322 4.59 14.24 -8.31
CA SER A 322 5.70 13.97 -9.24
C SER A 322 6.20 12.52 -9.22
N SER A 323 5.68 11.68 -8.33
CA SER A 323 6.13 10.29 -8.21
C SER A 323 5.78 9.45 -9.43
N GLY A 324 4.73 9.81 -10.15
CA GLY A 324 4.20 9.00 -11.25
C GLY A 324 3.49 7.72 -10.77
N LEU A 325 3.18 7.60 -9.47
CA LEU A 325 2.41 6.49 -8.93
C LEU A 325 0.98 6.53 -9.50
N LEU A 326 0.52 5.41 -10.04
CA LEU A 326 -0.82 5.27 -10.62
C LEU A 326 -1.75 4.44 -9.74
N GLY A 327 -1.21 3.49 -9.00
CA GLY A 327 -1.97 2.63 -8.11
C GLY A 327 -1.04 1.88 -7.18
N LEU A 328 -1.43 1.78 -5.92
CA LEU A 328 -0.73 1.04 -4.88
C LEU A 328 -1.76 0.24 -4.10
N TRP A 329 -1.96 -1.01 -4.47
CA TRP A 329 -2.95 -1.87 -3.83
C TRP A 329 -2.32 -2.60 -2.66
N SER A 330 -2.75 -2.26 -1.45
CA SER A 330 -2.57 -3.13 -0.29
C SER A 330 -3.54 -4.29 -0.41
N MET A 331 -3.03 -5.50 -0.26
CA MET A 331 -3.84 -6.71 -0.24
C MET A 331 -4.39 -7.02 1.15
N GLY A 332 -4.05 -6.20 2.14
CA GLY A 332 -4.54 -6.29 3.51
C GLY A 332 -5.99 -5.87 3.66
N GLU A 333 -6.44 -4.90 2.88
CA GLU A 333 -7.79 -4.36 2.91
C GLU A 333 -8.50 -4.63 1.58
N ALA A 334 -9.77 -4.25 1.44
CA ALA A 334 -10.68 -4.67 0.36
C ALA A 334 -10.30 -4.13 -1.05
N GLY A 335 -9.09 -4.40 -1.53
CA GLY A 335 -8.58 -3.96 -2.84
C GLY A 335 -8.30 -2.46 -2.87
N MET A 336 -8.14 -1.83 -1.71
CA MET A 336 -7.99 -0.38 -1.60
C MET A 336 -6.68 0.10 -2.25
N ASP A 337 -6.79 1.18 -3.01
CA ASP A 337 -5.67 1.91 -3.60
C ASP A 337 -5.16 2.99 -2.65
N TYR A 338 -3.95 2.81 -2.17
CA TYR A 338 -3.26 3.72 -1.26
C TYR A 338 -2.55 4.86 -2.00
N SER A 339 -2.60 4.90 -3.34
CA SER A 339 -1.90 5.93 -4.12
C SER A 339 -2.53 7.32 -4.07
N GLY A 340 -3.76 7.46 -3.54
CA GLY A 340 -4.55 8.68 -3.60
C GLY A 340 -5.22 8.94 -4.96
N ASN A 341 -5.07 8.02 -5.93
CA ASN A 341 -5.66 8.17 -7.28
C ASN A 341 -7.04 7.50 -7.42
N ASN A 342 -7.61 6.98 -6.34
CA ASN A 342 -8.91 6.31 -6.32
C ASN A 342 -9.03 5.13 -7.32
N ASN A 343 -7.93 4.47 -7.66
CA ASN A 343 -7.92 3.30 -8.55
C ASN A 343 -8.20 2.00 -7.78
N ASN A 344 -9.19 2.00 -6.88
CA ASN A 344 -9.56 0.84 -6.06
C ASN A 344 -9.85 -0.39 -6.93
N ALA A 345 -9.40 -1.56 -6.47
CA ALA A 345 -9.65 -2.82 -7.14
C ALA A 345 -11.01 -3.40 -6.76
N THR A 346 -11.70 -4.01 -7.73
CA THR A 346 -12.87 -4.85 -7.48
C THR A 346 -12.44 -6.28 -7.17
N GLU A 347 -12.88 -6.82 -6.04
CA GLU A 347 -12.49 -8.15 -5.59
C GLU A 347 -13.41 -9.26 -6.11
N PHE A 348 -12.81 -10.37 -6.51
CA PHE A 348 -13.49 -11.61 -6.87
C PHE A 348 -12.87 -12.75 -6.07
N GLY A 349 -13.13 -12.77 -4.77
CA GLY A 349 -12.59 -13.76 -3.84
C GLY A 349 -11.28 -13.34 -3.17
N GLY A 350 -10.52 -14.35 -2.75
CA GLY A 350 -9.33 -14.19 -1.91
C GLY A 350 -9.70 -13.95 -0.46
N SER A 351 -8.81 -14.32 0.45
CA SER A 351 -9.00 -14.14 1.88
C SER A 351 -7.86 -13.35 2.48
N GLN A 352 -8.17 -12.36 3.30
CA GLN A 352 -7.19 -11.66 4.12
C GLN A 352 -6.35 -12.65 4.94
N SER A 353 -5.10 -12.30 5.15
CA SER A 353 -4.12 -13.06 5.90
C SER A 353 -3.23 -12.11 6.69
N SER A 354 -2.93 -12.50 7.94
CA SER A 354 -1.95 -11.81 8.77
C SER A 354 -0.50 -12.23 8.48
N ASP A 355 -0.28 -13.15 7.53
CA ASP A 355 1.07 -13.46 7.05
C ASP A 355 1.53 -12.30 6.15
N ALA A 356 2.68 -11.73 6.44
CA ALA A 356 3.25 -10.59 5.72
C ALA A 356 4.78 -10.72 5.67
N PRO A 357 5.47 -10.05 4.73
CA PRO A 357 6.94 -10.07 4.68
C PRO A 357 7.56 -9.60 6.00
N ALA A 358 8.48 -10.39 6.55
CA ALA A 358 9.21 -10.04 7.77
C ALA A 358 10.00 -8.73 7.58
N GLY A 359 10.08 -7.89 8.62
CA GLY A 359 10.73 -6.57 8.55
C GLY A 359 9.91 -5.47 7.86
N LEU A 360 8.75 -5.75 7.24
CA LEU A 360 7.76 -4.70 6.93
C LEU A 360 6.87 -4.37 8.13
N CYS A 361 6.84 -5.27 9.12
CA CYS A 361 5.82 -5.37 10.17
C CYS A 361 6.37 -5.51 11.57
N ASP A 362 7.69 -5.43 11.71
CA ASP A 362 8.38 -5.43 12.98
C ASP A 362 8.60 -3.95 13.36
N GLY A 363 7.49 -3.27 13.63
CA GLY A 363 7.46 -2.05 14.44
C GLY A 363 7.34 -2.45 15.90
#